data_AF-A0A348P594-F1
#
_entry.id   AF-A0A348P594-F1
#
_cell.length_a   1.000
_cell.length_b   1.000
_cell.length_c   1.000
_cell.angle_alpha   90.00
_cell.angle_beta   90.00
_cell.angle_gamma   90.00
#
_symmetry.space_group_name_H-M   'P 1'
#
loop_
_entity.id
_entity.type
_entity.pdbx_description
1 polymer ?
#
loop_
_entity_poly.entity_id
_entity_poly.type
_entity_poly.pdbx_seq_one_letter_code
_entity_poly.pdbx_strand_id
1 'polypeptide(L)'
;MKKFLLLVIVLFISMILSPLAALELDGFSFENVKTRLFTNQKSEQADSAVQLEETAASADGEAEPAVKVMATASGNIITTSEREYLIGCVACEMPPTYDSEALKAQAVAAY
;
A
#
# COMPACT_ATOMS: atom_id res chain seq x y z
N MET A 1 -47.54 -11.65 1.63
CA MET A 1 -46.30 -12.21 1.07
C MET A 1 -45.65 -11.29 0.04
N LYS A 2 -46.35 -10.77 -0.97
CA LYS A 2 -45.79 -9.86 -2.00
C LYS A 2 -45.17 -8.57 -1.44
N LYS A 3 -45.83 -7.93 -0.47
CA LYS A 3 -45.31 -6.72 0.20
C LYS A 3 -44.06 -6.98 1.06
N PHE A 4 -43.97 -8.18 1.64
CA PHE A 4 -42.81 -8.61 2.41
C PHE A 4 -41.62 -8.92 1.48
N LEU A 5 -41.88 -9.59 0.35
CA LEU A 5 -40.87 -9.80 -0.69
C LEU A 5 -40.35 -8.47 -1.26
N LEU A 6 -41.24 -7.49 -1.47
CA LEU A 6 -40.85 -6.16 -1.92
C LEU A 6 -39.96 -5.45 -0.89
N LEU A 7 -40.27 -5.54 0.40
CA LEU A 7 -39.44 -4.99 1.47
C LEU A 7 -38.03 -5.61 1.48
N VAL A 8 -37.93 -6.94 1.37
CA VAL A 8 -36.65 -7.65 1.33
C VAL A 8 -35.81 -7.22 0.14
N ILE A 9 -36.42 -7.05 -1.05
CA ILE A 9 -35.70 -6.59 -2.25
C ILE A 9 -35.18 -5.16 -2.05
N VAL A 10 -35.99 -4.25 -1.50
CA VAL A 10 -35.56 -2.87 -1.23
C VAL A 10 -34.40 -2.83 -0.23
N LEU A 11 -34.44 -3.65 0.82
CA LEU A 11 -33.39 -3.72 1.83
C LEU A 11 -32.08 -4.28 1.25
N PHE A 12 -32.19 -5.28 0.35
CA PHE A 12 -31.04 -5.85 -0.35
C PHE A 12 -30.39 -4.84 -1.30
N ILE A 13 -31.20 -4.08 -2.05
CA ILE A 13 -30.71 -3.01 -2.92
C ILE A 13 -30.02 -1.92 -2.08
N SER A 14 -30.58 -1.53 -0.94
CA SER A 14 -29.97 -0.53 -0.06
C SER A 14 -28.61 -0.98 0.49
N MET A 15 -28.44 -2.27 0.79
CA MET A 15 -27.16 -2.80 1.26
C MET A 15 -26.08 -2.77 0.17
N ILE A 16 -26.48 -2.99 -1.09
CA ILE A 16 -25.57 -2.90 -2.25
C ILE A 16 -25.30 -1.44 -2.64
N LEU A 17 -26.24 -0.53 -2.43
CA LEU A 17 -26.08 0.90 -2.75
C LEU A 17 -25.22 1.64 -1.72
N SER A 18 -25.21 1.20 -0.46
CA SER A 18 -24.41 1.81 0.61
C SER A 18 -22.91 1.92 0.31
N PRO A 19 -22.21 0.87 -0.19
CA PRO A 19 -20.81 1.02 -0.60
C PRO A 19 -20.65 1.93 -1.83
N LEU A 20 -21.67 2.05 -2.68
CA LEU A 20 -21.64 2.92 -3.86
C LEU A 20 -21.66 4.41 -3.49
N ALA A 21 -22.34 4.77 -2.40
CA ALA A 21 -22.32 6.13 -1.86
C ALA A 21 -21.00 6.50 -1.16
N ALA A 22 -20.25 5.50 -0.69
CA ALA A 22 -18.91 5.69 -0.12
C ALA A 22 -17.81 5.76 -1.19
N LEU A 23 -18.12 5.42 -2.44
CA LEU A 23 -17.22 5.64 -3.56
C LEU A 23 -17.41 7.09 -4.02
N GLU A 24 -16.43 7.95 -3.71
CA GLU A 24 -16.34 9.28 -4.31
C GLU A 24 -16.07 9.12 -5.82
N LEU A 25 -17.15 9.12 -6.60
CA LEU A 25 -17.13 8.89 -8.05
C LEU A 25 -16.51 10.05 -8.84
N ASP A 26 -16.20 11.17 -8.20
CA ASP A 26 -15.61 12.35 -8.85
C ASP A 26 -14.23 12.06 -9.47
N GLY A 27 -13.52 11.03 -8.98
CA GLY A 27 -12.26 10.55 -9.54
C GLY A 27 -12.38 9.31 -10.46
N PHE A 28 -13.58 8.78 -10.65
CA PHE A 28 -13.75 7.50 -11.35
C PHE A 28 -13.79 7.69 -12.87
N SER A 29 -12.62 7.54 -13.52
CA SER A 29 -12.51 7.52 -14.97
C SER A 29 -12.53 6.10 -15.51
N PHE A 30 -13.56 5.77 -16.30
CA PHE A 30 -13.67 4.47 -16.97
C PHE A 30 -12.50 4.22 -17.94
N GLU A 31 -11.92 5.27 -18.53
CA GLU A 31 -10.71 5.17 -19.33
C GLU A 31 -9.49 4.76 -18.49
N ASN A 32 -9.37 5.28 -17.26
CA ASN A 32 -8.29 4.87 -16.35
C ASN A 32 -8.44 3.41 -15.93
N VAL A 33 -9.66 2.94 -15.70
CA VAL A 33 -9.93 1.52 -15.39
C VAL A 33 -9.58 0.64 -16.58
N LYS A 34 -10.03 1.00 -17.78
CA LYS A 34 -9.72 0.24 -19.01
C LYS A 34 -8.22 0.22 -19.29
N THR A 35 -7.54 1.35 -19.08
CA THR A 35 -6.09 1.44 -19.25
C THR A 35 -5.35 0.58 -18.22
N ARG A 36 -5.74 0.60 -16.95
CA ARG A 36 -5.14 -0.26 -15.91
C ARG A 36 -5.44 -1.75 -16.06
N LEU A 37 -6.60 -2.12 -16.62
CA LEU A 37 -6.98 -3.53 -16.83
C LEU A 37 -6.34 -4.14 -18.08
N PHE A 38 -6.18 -3.35 -19.16
CA PHE A 38 -5.76 -3.86 -20.47
C PHE A 38 -4.35 -3.39 -20.88
N THR A 39 -3.75 -2.45 -20.16
CA THR A 39 -2.35 -2.02 -20.34
C THR A 39 -1.57 -2.30 -19.06
N ASN A 40 -0.66 -3.25 -19.14
CA ASN A 40 0.14 -3.84 -18.07
C ASN A 40 0.71 -2.89 -17.00
N GLN A 41 0.86 -3.45 -15.79
CA GLN A 41 1.87 -3.15 -14.76
C GLN A 41 2.95 -2.11 -15.18
N LYS A 42 2.83 -0.87 -14.70
CA LYS A 42 3.96 -0.04 -14.21
C LYS A 42 3.43 1.24 -13.52
N SER A 43 3.72 1.33 -12.22
CA SER A 43 3.91 2.52 -11.35
C SER A 43 2.81 3.59 -11.14
N GLU A 44 2.40 3.65 -9.86
CA GLU A 44 2.25 4.81 -8.95
C GLU A 44 1.17 5.88 -9.17
N GLN A 45 0.35 6.12 -8.13
CA GLN A 45 0.38 7.38 -7.35
C GLN A 45 -0.50 7.32 -6.07
N ALA A 46 0.01 8.01 -5.04
CA ALA A 46 -0.51 8.48 -3.73
C ALA A 46 -2.04 8.71 -3.58
N ASP A 47 -2.66 8.80 -2.40
CA ASP A 47 -2.24 9.38 -1.11
C ASP A 47 -3.19 8.92 0.01
N SER A 48 -2.67 8.72 1.23
CA SER A 48 -3.41 8.83 2.49
C SER A 48 -2.40 9.00 3.62
N ALA A 49 -1.98 10.24 3.81
CA ALA A 49 -1.65 10.89 5.08
C ALA A 49 -1.19 10.00 6.26
N VAL A 50 0.12 9.94 6.44
CA VAL A 50 0.73 9.97 7.78
C VAL A 50 1.86 11.00 7.73
N GLN A 51 1.65 12.16 8.36
CA GLN A 51 2.74 13.09 8.66
C GLN A 51 3.64 12.42 9.71
N LEU A 52 4.77 11.89 9.26
CA LEU A 52 5.94 11.68 10.10
C LEU A 52 7.08 12.44 9.44
N GLU A 53 7.69 13.30 10.25
CA GLU A 53 8.68 14.28 9.89
C GLU A 53 9.82 13.65 9.06
N GLU A 54 9.90 14.07 7.79
CA GLU A 54 11.04 13.85 6.93
C GLU A 54 12.20 14.72 7.44
N THR A 55 12.98 14.20 8.39
CA THR A 55 14.35 14.69 8.59
C THR A 55 15.20 14.11 7.47
N ALA A 56 15.32 14.89 6.40
CA ALA A 56 16.27 14.68 5.32
C ALA A 56 17.71 14.95 5.81
N ALA A 57 18.58 13.95 5.61
CA ALA A 57 20.03 14.06 5.43
C ALA A 57 20.49 12.72 4.84
N SER A 58 21.11 12.59 3.66
CA SER A 58 21.83 13.54 2.83
C SER A 58 21.74 13.12 1.36
N ALA A 59 21.97 14.11 0.49
CA ALA A 59 22.23 13.95 -0.93
C ALA A 59 23.46 13.07 -1.20
N ASP A 60 23.35 12.15 -2.15
CA ASP A 60 24.28 12.07 -3.27
C ASP A 60 23.53 11.53 -4.49
N GLY A 61 23.85 12.03 -5.69
CA GLY A 61 23.15 11.73 -6.94
C GLY A 61 23.43 10.34 -7.51
N GLU A 62 23.68 9.35 -6.65
CA GLU A 62 23.87 7.96 -7.04
C GLU A 62 22.53 7.22 -6.99
N ALA A 63 22.28 6.36 -7.97
CA ALA A 63 21.09 5.53 -7.96
C ALA A 63 21.13 4.63 -6.72
N GLU A 64 20.15 4.80 -5.83
CA GLU A 64 19.99 3.96 -4.63
C GLU A 64 20.08 2.48 -5.03
N PRO A 65 20.96 1.69 -4.37
CA PRO A 65 21.13 0.28 -4.68
C PRO A 65 19.80 -0.46 -4.57
N ALA A 66 19.51 -1.28 -5.59
CA ALA A 66 18.26 -2.01 -5.70
C ALA A 66 18.42 -3.47 -5.28
N VAL A 67 17.49 -3.97 -4.48
CA VAL A 67 17.45 -5.37 -4.00
C VAL A 67 16.23 -6.09 -4.56
N LYS A 68 16.38 -7.39 -4.83
CA LYS A 68 15.28 -8.27 -5.28
C LYS A 68 14.78 -9.10 -4.11
N VAL A 69 13.52 -8.91 -3.76
CA VAL A 69 12.85 -9.57 -2.63
C VAL A 69 11.81 -10.54 -3.16
N MET A 70 11.85 -11.79 -2.71
CA MET A 70 10.83 -12.78 -3.05
C MET A 70 9.73 -12.81 -2.00
N ALA A 71 8.49 -12.54 -2.39
CA ALA A 71 7.33 -12.66 -1.53
C ALA A 71 7.02 -14.15 -1.30
N THR A 72 7.27 -14.67 -0.09
CA THR A 72 7.10 -16.09 0.23
C THR A 72 5.70 -16.63 -0.06
N ALA A 73 4.67 -15.80 0.11
CA ALA A 73 3.27 -16.22 -0.07
C ALA A 73 2.90 -16.48 -1.55
N SER A 74 3.48 -15.74 -2.50
CA SER A 74 3.13 -15.80 -3.92
C SER A 74 4.25 -16.30 -4.83
N GLY A 75 5.50 -16.32 -4.32
CA GLY A 75 6.71 -16.59 -5.12
C GLY A 75 7.11 -15.43 -6.04
N ASN A 76 6.40 -14.30 -6.00
CA ASN A 76 6.71 -13.14 -6.84
C ASN A 76 7.99 -12.45 -6.37
N ILE A 77 8.83 -12.01 -7.31
CA ILE A 77 10.04 -11.23 -7.03
C ILE A 77 9.72 -9.75 -7.28
N ILE A 78 9.92 -8.92 -6.25
CA ILE A 78 9.73 -7.47 -6.27
C ILE A 78 11.10 -6.82 -6.15
N THR A 79 11.34 -5.77 -6.93
CA THR A 79 12.55 -4.94 -6.80
C THR A 79 12.22 -3.71 -5.97
N THR A 80 13.00 -3.43 -4.94
CA THR A 80 12.87 -2.24 -4.08
C THR A 80 14.24 -1.62 -3.82
N SER A 81 14.30 -0.39 -3.28
CA SER A 81 15.55 0.18 -2.81
C SER A 81 16.02 -0.55 -1.54
N GLU A 82 17.33 -0.62 -1.36
CA GLU A 82 17.95 -1.21 -0.17
C GLU A 82 17.46 -0.54 1.12
N ARG A 83 17.33 0.79 1.12
CA ARG A 83 16.81 1.55 2.25
C ARG A 83 15.41 1.10 2.66
N GLU A 84 14.49 0.99 1.70
CA GLU A 84 13.11 0.57 1.98
C GLU A 84 13.03 -0.87 2.48
N TYR A 85 13.86 -1.75 1.89
CA TYR A 85 13.99 -3.12 2.36
C TYR A 85 14.43 -3.19 3.83
N LEU A 86 15.48 -2.48 4.20
CA LEU A 86 16.02 -2.49 5.57
C LEU A 86 15.04 -1.91 6.58
N ILE A 87 14.35 -0.82 6.24
CA ILE A 87 13.31 -0.26 7.10
C ILE A 87 12.21 -1.28 7.33
N GLY A 88 11.75 -1.97 6.27
CA GLY A 88 10.77 -3.05 6.38
C GLY A 88 11.26 -4.19 7.27
N CYS A 89 12.51 -4.64 7.11
CA CYS A 89 13.10 -5.67 7.96
C CYS A 89 13.13 -5.27 9.44
N VAL A 90 13.63 -4.08 9.75
CA VAL A 90 13.72 -3.59 11.14
C VAL A 90 12.33 -3.43 11.75
N ALA A 91 11.36 -2.89 10.99
CA ALA A 91 9.99 -2.72 11.47
C ALA A 91 9.27 -4.05 11.75
N CYS A 92 9.61 -5.13 11.04
CA CYS A 92 9.06 -6.46 11.29
C CYS A 92 9.65 -7.13 12.55
N GLU A 93 10.90 -6.85 12.87
CA GLU A 93 11.64 -7.51 13.96
C GLU A 93 11.61 -6.71 15.28
N MET A 94 11.58 -5.38 15.21
CA MET A 94 11.72 -4.50 16.38
C MET A 94 10.61 -3.44 16.47
N PRO A 95 9.96 -3.29 17.63
CA PRO A 95 9.03 -2.19 17.87
C PRO A 95 9.74 -0.82 17.79
N PRO A 96 9.07 0.23 17.28
CA PRO A 96 9.67 1.57 17.16
C PRO A 96 9.94 2.24 18.52
N THR A 97 9.42 1.67 19.62
CA THR A 97 9.65 2.17 20.99
C THR A 97 11.00 1.75 21.57
N TYR A 98 11.77 0.92 20.86
CA TYR A 98 13.10 0.50 21.30
C TYR A 98 14.10 1.65 21.18
N ASP A 99 15.21 1.51 21.91
CA ASP A 99 16.30 2.47 21.83
C ASP A 99 16.81 2.60 20.40
N SER A 100 17.11 3.83 19.98
CA SER A 100 17.59 4.10 18.63
C SER A 100 18.88 3.34 18.28
N GLU A 101 19.76 3.08 19.26
CA GLU A 101 20.98 2.30 19.02
C GLU A 101 20.66 0.82 18.80
N ALA A 102 19.60 0.30 19.43
CA ALA A 102 19.14 -1.06 19.19
C ALA A 102 18.55 -1.19 17.78
N LEU A 103 17.77 -0.20 17.32
CA LEU A 103 17.26 -0.16 15.95
C LEU A 103 18.38 -0.07 14.91
N LYS A 104 19.43 0.72 15.17
CA LYS A 104 20.62 0.81 14.31
C LYS A 104 21.38 -0.52 14.27
N ALA A 105 21.59 -1.16 15.42
CA ALA A 105 22.26 -2.45 15.49
C ALA A 105 21.50 -3.51 14.66
N GLN A 106 20.17 -3.51 14.71
CA GLN A 106 19.35 -4.41 13.89
C GLN A 106 19.40 -4.06 12.41
N ALA A 107 19.41 -2.78 12.05
CA ALA A 107 19.58 -2.37 10.65
C ALA A 107 20.90 -2.90 10.07
N VAL A 108 21.99 -2.84 10.85
CA VAL A 108 23.30 -3.40 10.47
C VAL A 108 23.28 -4.94 10.41
N ALA A 109 22.48 -5.60 11.25
CA ALA A 109 22.35 -7.06 11.23
C ALA A 109 21.47 -7.57 10.06
N ALA A 110 20.53 -6.76 9.59
CA ALA A 110 19.63 -7.09 8.48
C ALA A 110 20.22 -6.81 7.08
N TYR A 111 21.24 -5.93 7.02
CA TYR A 111 22.04 -5.63 5.84
C TYR A 111 22.97 -6.78 5.49
#